data_AF-E9N1H8-F1
#
_entry.id   AF-E9N1H8-F1
#
_cell.length_a   1.000
_cell.length_b   1.000
_cell.length_c   1.000
_cell.angle_alpha   90.00
_cell.angle_beta   90.00
_cell.angle_gamma   90.00
#
_symmetry.space_group_name_H-M   'P 1'
#
loop_
_entity.id
_entity.type
_entity.pdbx_description
1 polymer ?
#
loop_
_entity_poly.entity_id
_entity_poly.type
_entity_poly.pdbx_seq_one_letter_code
_entity_poly.pdbx_strand_id
1 'polypeptide(L)'
;KAINEKSCNALLLKVNQIGSVTESIEAVRMSKRAGWGVMASHRSGETEDTFIADLSVGLSTGQIKTGAPCRSERLAKYNQLLRIEEEL
;
A
#
# COMPACT_ATOMS: atom_id res chain seq x y z
N LYS A 1 13.62 -13.96 6.47
CA LYS A 1 14.91 -13.40 6.94
C LYS A 1 14.67 -12.17 7.81
N ALA A 2 14.24 -11.04 7.25
CA ALA A 2 14.11 -9.77 7.99
C ALA A 2 13.28 -9.82 9.29
N ILE A 3 12.18 -10.61 9.35
CA ILE A 3 11.41 -10.83 10.59
C ILE A 3 12.26 -11.54 11.66
N ASN A 4 12.93 -12.64 11.31
CA ASN A 4 13.76 -13.42 12.22
C ASN A 4 15.01 -12.65 12.66
N GLU A 5 15.59 -11.89 11.74
CA GLU A 5 16.79 -11.08 11.97
C GLU A 5 16.49 -9.71 12.61
N LYS A 6 15.20 -9.37 12.80
CA LYS A 6 14.75 -8.07 13.32
C LYS A 6 15.33 -6.87 12.56
N SER A 7 15.49 -6.98 11.25
CA SER A 7 16.17 -5.97 10.43
C SER A 7 15.35 -4.69 10.20
N CYS A 8 14.03 -4.77 10.36
CA CYS A 8 13.11 -3.63 10.30
C CYS A 8 11.81 -3.97 11.04
N ASN A 9 10.84 -3.05 11.02
CA ASN A 9 9.56 -3.15 11.72
C ASN A 9 8.37 -2.77 10.83
N ALA A 10 8.59 -2.60 9.52
CA ALA A 10 7.53 -2.22 8.58
C ALA A 10 7.80 -2.77 7.18
N LEU A 11 6.72 -3.12 6.47
CA LEU A 11 6.72 -3.51 5.06
C LEU A 11 6.30 -2.32 4.18
N LEU A 12 7.11 -1.98 3.18
CA LEU A 12 6.69 -1.15 2.07
C LEU A 12 6.09 -2.04 0.97
N LEU A 13 4.77 -2.10 0.89
CA LEU A 13 4.04 -3.01 0.02
C LEU A 13 3.94 -2.45 -1.40
N LYS A 14 4.52 -3.15 -2.38
CA LYS A 14 4.37 -2.86 -3.81
C LYS A 14 3.85 -4.11 -4.52
N VAL A 15 2.61 -4.06 -5.01
CA VAL A 15 1.92 -5.23 -5.59
C VAL A 15 2.73 -5.87 -6.72
N ASN A 16 3.32 -5.04 -7.60
CA ASN A 16 4.09 -5.52 -8.73
C ASN A 16 5.52 -6.01 -8.39
N GLN A 17 5.94 -5.97 -7.12
CA GLN A 17 7.19 -6.64 -6.71
C GLN A 17 7.01 -8.14 -6.51
N ILE A 18 5.80 -8.57 -6.10
CA ILE A 18 5.47 -9.99 -5.95
C ILE A 18 4.69 -10.53 -7.15
N GLY A 19 3.83 -9.69 -7.76
CA GLY A 19 3.22 -9.97 -9.07
C GLY A 19 1.76 -10.39 -9.01
N SER A 20 1.20 -10.69 -7.83
CA SER A 20 -0.23 -10.97 -7.67
C SER A 20 -0.87 -10.27 -6.46
N VAL A 21 -2.18 -10.05 -6.55
CA VAL A 21 -2.98 -9.48 -5.46
C VAL A 21 -2.99 -10.44 -4.26
N THR A 22 -3.21 -11.73 -4.49
CA THR A 22 -3.26 -12.75 -3.42
C THR A 22 -1.98 -12.77 -2.60
N GLU A 23 -0.82 -12.86 -3.26
CA GLU A 23 0.47 -12.89 -2.56
C GLU A 23 0.78 -11.57 -1.86
N SER A 24 0.31 -10.44 -2.41
CA SER A 24 0.40 -9.13 -1.74
C SER A 24 -0.39 -9.12 -0.43
N ILE A 25 -1.61 -9.67 -0.42
CA ILE A 25 -2.43 -9.80 0.78
C ILE A 25 -1.77 -10.72 1.81
N GLU A 26 -1.18 -11.84 1.36
CA GLU A 26 -0.43 -12.75 2.22
C GLU A 26 0.77 -12.09 2.87
N ALA A 27 1.52 -11.27 2.12
CA ALA A 27 2.66 -10.50 2.64
C ALA A 27 2.21 -9.48 3.71
N VAL A 28 1.09 -8.80 3.52
CA VAL A 28 0.50 -7.90 4.53
C VAL A 28 0.09 -8.67 5.78
N ARG A 29 -0.61 -9.79 5.63
CA ARG A 29 -1.03 -10.63 6.76
C ARG A 29 0.16 -11.16 7.55
N MET A 30 1.21 -11.60 6.86
CA MET A 30 2.46 -12.03 7.49
C MET A 30 3.12 -10.89 8.29
N SER A 31 3.21 -9.70 7.70
CA SER A 31 3.81 -8.53 8.35
C SER A 31 3.03 -8.11 9.60
N LYS A 32 1.70 -8.03 9.50
CA LYS A 32 0.83 -7.71 10.65
C LYS A 32 0.93 -8.74 11.77
N ARG A 33 0.97 -10.04 11.46
CA ARG A 33 1.19 -11.10 12.46
C ARG A 33 2.54 -11.00 13.16
N ALA A 34 3.55 -10.47 12.48
CA ALA A 34 4.86 -10.19 13.07
C ALA A 34 4.91 -8.86 13.86
N GLY A 35 3.77 -8.17 14.00
CA GLY A 35 3.69 -6.86 14.67
C GLY A 35 4.29 -5.71 13.85
N TRP A 36 4.51 -5.91 12.54
CA TRP A 36 5.05 -4.88 11.67
C TRP A 36 3.98 -3.94 11.15
N GLY A 37 4.34 -2.67 10.97
CA GLY A 37 3.56 -1.73 10.18
C GLY A 37 3.54 -2.12 8.69
N VAL A 38 2.55 -1.63 7.94
CA VAL A 38 2.48 -1.84 6.49
C VAL A 38 2.16 -0.50 5.84
N MET A 39 2.95 -0.14 4.84
CA MET A 39 2.73 1.06 4.03
C MET A 39 2.49 0.64 2.58
N ALA A 40 1.26 0.82 2.09
CA ALA A 40 0.95 0.62 0.67
C ALA A 40 1.73 1.65 -0.17
N SER A 41 2.31 1.24 -1.30
CA SER A 41 3.24 2.09 -2.06
C SER A 41 3.00 2.02 -3.55
N HIS A 42 3.08 3.19 -4.17
CA HIS A 42 3.17 3.34 -5.62
C HIS A 42 4.53 2.88 -6.19
N ARG A 43 4.68 3.00 -7.52
CA ARG A 43 5.98 2.99 -8.21
C ARG A 43 6.33 4.38 -8.76
N SER A 44 7.59 4.59 -9.14
CA SER A 44 8.02 5.87 -9.73
C SER A 44 7.37 6.11 -11.10
N GLY A 45 7.24 5.08 -11.95
CA GLY A 45 6.34 5.07 -13.09
C GLY A 45 4.95 4.62 -12.64
N GLU A 46 3.95 5.49 -12.77
CA GLU A 46 2.56 5.25 -12.36
C GLU A 46 1.59 5.57 -13.48
N THR A 47 0.37 5.08 -13.35
CA THR A 47 -0.77 5.34 -14.24
C THR A 47 -1.89 6.04 -13.47
N GLU A 48 -3.02 6.32 -14.10
CA GLU A 48 -4.23 6.82 -13.47
C GLU A 48 -4.94 5.80 -12.57
N ASP A 49 -4.55 4.52 -12.63
CA ASP A 49 -5.13 3.44 -11.82
C ASP A 49 -5.07 3.78 -10.33
N THR A 50 -6.16 3.59 -9.59
CA THR A 50 -6.24 3.96 -8.17
C THR A 50 -6.18 2.78 -7.23
N PHE A 51 -5.87 1.57 -7.72
CA PHE A 51 -6.00 0.30 -7.00
C PHE A 51 -5.38 0.31 -5.61
N ILE A 52 -4.21 0.94 -5.46
CA ILE A 52 -3.50 0.96 -4.17
C ILE A 52 -4.21 1.80 -3.10
N ALA A 53 -5.11 2.72 -3.46
CA ALA A 53 -5.94 3.46 -2.51
C ALA A 53 -6.93 2.51 -1.83
N ASP A 54 -7.76 1.82 -2.62
CA ASP A 54 -8.73 0.82 -2.17
C ASP A 54 -8.03 -0.34 -1.43
N LEU A 55 -6.90 -0.82 -1.95
CA LEU A 55 -6.10 -1.86 -1.30
C LEU A 55 -5.62 -1.40 0.08
N SER A 56 -5.18 -0.15 0.22
CA SER A 56 -4.65 0.37 1.49
C SER A 56 -5.71 0.42 2.59
N VAL A 57 -6.95 0.78 2.21
CA VAL A 57 -8.12 0.83 3.10
C VAL A 57 -8.61 -0.58 3.41
N GLY A 58 -8.84 -1.40 2.38
CA GLY A 58 -9.33 -2.78 2.52
C GLY A 58 -8.39 -3.69 3.31
N LEU A 59 -7.08 -3.43 3.25
CA LEU A 59 -6.10 -4.14 4.08
C LEU A 59 -5.80 -3.44 5.41
N SER A 60 -6.45 -2.31 5.70
CA SER A 60 -6.25 -1.47 6.89
C SER A 60 -4.77 -1.25 7.18
N THR A 61 -4.03 -0.84 6.16
CA THR A 61 -2.56 -0.64 6.25
C THR A 61 -2.21 0.55 7.16
N GLY A 62 -3.10 1.55 7.22
CA GLY A 62 -2.94 2.76 8.04
C GLY A 62 -1.97 3.80 7.46
N GLN A 63 -1.15 3.42 6.47
CA GLN A 63 -0.19 4.31 5.82
C GLN A 63 -0.13 4.02 4.31
N ILE A 64 -0.06 5.08 3.50
CA ILE A 64 0.11 4.98 2.06
C ILE A 64 1.15 6.00 1.57
N LYS A 65 2.03 5.55 0.67
CA LYS A 65 3.01 6.37 -0.05
C LYS A 65 2.65 6.38 -1.53
N THR A 66 1.91 7.41 -1.94
CA THR A 66 1.45 7.56 -3.33
C THR A 66 1.99 8.81 -4.06
N GLY A 67 2.98 9.49 -3.49
CA GLY A 67 3.74 10.57 -4.14
C GLY A 67 3.45 11.94 -3.52
N ALA A 68 4.02 13.00 -4.09
CA ALA A 68 3.65 14.36 -3.72
C ALA A 68 2.21 14.65 -4.19
N PRO A 69 1.50 15.64 -3.60
CA PRO A 69 0.18 16.09 -4.06
C PRO A 69 0.30 16.92 -5.36
N CYS A 70 0.97 16.36 -6.36
CA CYS A 70 1.15 16.92 -7.68
C CYS A 70 1.24 15.77 -8.68
N ARG A 71 0.97 16.08 -9.96
CA ARG A 71 0.89 15.13 -11.08
C ARG A 71 -0.32 14.17 -10.94
N SER A 72 -1.09 14.06 -12.01
CA SER A 72 -2.41 13.41 -11.98
C SER A 72 -2.36 11.94 -11.57
N GLU A 73 -1.28 11.22 -11.91
CA GLU A 73 -1.13 9.81 -11.54
C GLU A 73 -0.96 9.61 -10.02
N ARG A 74 -0.58 10.65 -9.27
CA ARG A 74 -0.51 10.66 -7.80
C ARG A 74 -1.81 11.11 -7.20
N LEU A 75 -2.33 12.24 -7.72
CA LEU A 75 -3.59 12.84 -7.27
C LEU A 75 -4.78 11.90 -7.44
N ALA A 76 -4.79 11.05 -8.48
CA ALA A 76 -5.85 10.07 -8.69
C ALA A 76 -6.07 9.18 -7.46
N LYS A 77 -4.99 8.72 -6.81
CA LYS A 77 -5.07 7.88 -5.60
C LYS A 77 -5.54 8.67 -4.39
N TYR A 78 -5.06 9.91 -4.21
CA TYR A 78 -5.53 10.78 -3.13
C TYR A 78 -7.01 11.10 -3.27
N ASN A 79 -7.47 11.42 -4.48
CA ASN A 79 -8.87 11.67 -4.76
C ASN A 79 -9.71 10.42 -4.54
N GLN A 80 -9.20 9.23 -4.85
CA GLN A 80 -9.89 7.98 -4.53
C GLN A 80 -9.99 7.77 -3.01
N LEU A 81 -8.95 8.09 -2.24
CA LEU A 81 -9.03 8.03 -0.77
C LEU A 81 -10.10 8.99 -0.22
N LEU A 82 -10.22 10.20 -0.77
CA LEU A 82 -11.28 11.14 -0.38
C LEU A 82 -12.67 10.60 -0.72
N ARG A 83 -12.84 9.94 -1.88
CA ARG A 83 -14.11 9.28 -2.23
C ARG A 83 -14.45 8.13 -1.29
N ILE A 84 -13.46 7.29 -0.96
CA ILE A 84 -13.64 6.18 -0.01
C ILE A 84 -14.00 6.74 1.38
N GLU A 85 -13.37 7.83 1.81
CA GLU A 85 -13.70 8.50 3.07
C GLU A 85 -15.12 9.06 3.07
N GLU A 86 -15.59 9.63 1.95
CA GLU A 86 -16.97 10.12 1.81
C GLU A 86 -18.01 8.99 1.83
N GLU A 87 -17.65 7.76 1.42
CA GLU A 87 -18.54 6.59 1.39
C GLU A 87 -18.70 5.88 2.76
N LEU A 88 -17.74 6.07 3.69
CA LEU A 88 -17.66 5.40 4.99
C LEU A 88 -18.40 6.12 6.12
#